data_AF-G5E3A3-F1
#
_entry.id   AF-G5E3A3-F1
#
_cell.length_a   1.000
_cell.length_b   1.000
_cell.length_c   1.000
_cell.angle_alpha   90.00
_cell.angle_beta   90.00
_cell.angle_gamma   90.00
#
_symmetry.space_group_name_H-M   'P 1'
#
loop_
_entity.id
_entity.type
_entity.pdbx_description
1 polymer ?
#
loop_
_entity_poly.entity_id
_entity_poly.type
_entity_poly.pdbx_seq_one_letter_code
_entity_poly.pdbx_strand_id
1 'polypeptide(L)'
;ERVVLGEFGLRNVHTTDFPGNYYNFDDTWDQEKFEKNFHIDIVNMEGDTLEFDMVGIDAAVANTFRRILLAEVPTVAVEKVLVYNNTSIIQDEILAHRLGLIPIRADPRLFEFRNTDEGDGTEIDTLQFELNVKCTRNPRASKDSSDPNELYLNYKVYT
;
A
#
# COMPACT_ATOMS: atom_id res chain seq x y z
N GLU A 1 30.80 7.46 13.53
CA GLU A 1 29.93 7.73 14.70
C GLU A 1 28.96 6.56 14.90
N ARG A 2 28.40 6.35 16.10
CA ARG A 2 27.40 5.28 16.36
C ARG A 2 26.29 5.80 17.26
N VAL A 3 25.05 5.45 16.94
CA VAL A 3 23.90 5.59 17.86
C VAL A 3 24.08 4.56 18.98
N VAL A 4 24.05 5.01 20.23
CA VAL A 4 24.31 4.14 21.41
C VAL A 4 23.03 3.96 22.21
N LEU A 5 22.68 2.70 22.49
CA LEU A 5 21.57 2.34 23.35
C LEU A 5 22.07 2.21 24.80
N GLY A 6 21.58 3.08 25.69
CA GLY A 6 21.84 3.00 27.13
C GLY A 6 20.63 2.52 27.92
N GLU A 7 20.84 2.17 29.18
CA GLU A 7 19.79 1.67 30.09
C GLU A 7 18.58 2.62 30.19
N PHE A 8 18.83 3.93 30.23
CA PHE A 8 17.80 4.95 30.42
C PHE A 8 17.47 5.76 29.16
N GLY A 9 18.07 5.44 28.01
CA GLY A 9 17.80 6.17 26.78
C GLY A 9 18.89 6.06 25.70
N LEU A 10 18.59 6.67 24.55
CA LEU A 10 19.45 6.71 23.38
C LEU A 10 20.42 7.89 23.47
N ARG A 11 21.64 7.70 22.95
CA ARG A 11 22.66 8.75 22.79
C ARG A 11 23.09 8.84 21.33
N ASN A 12 23.55 10.02 20.92
CA ASN A 12 23.98 10.34 19.54
C ASN A 12 22.87 10.10 18.51
N VAL A 13 21.67 10.62 18.77
CA VAL A 13 20.49 10.43 17.91
C VAL A 13 20.43 11.40 16.73
N HIS A 14 21.26 12.44 16.73
CA HIS A 14 21.27 13.47 15.70
C HIS A 14 22.41 13.25 14.72
N THR A 15 22.14 13.55 13.46
CA THR A 15 23.14 13.74 12.40
C THR A 15 24.00 14.97 12.73
N THR A 16 25.33 14.84 12.70
CA THR A 16 26.28 15.88 13.12
C THR A 16 27.39 16.16 12.10
N ASP A 17 27.44 15.43 10.99
CA ASP A 17 28.35 15.58 9.86
C ASP A 17 27.94 16.77 8.96
N PHE A 18 27.87 17.95 9.57
CA PHE A 18 27.65 19.22 8.87
C PHE A 18 28.90 20.09 8.93
N PRO A 19 29.18 20.89 7.89
CA PRO A 19 30.39 21.70 7.83
C PRO A 19 30.46 22.69 9.00
N GLY A 20 31.58 22.65 9.72
CA GLY A 20 31.84 23.51 10.88
C GLY A 20 31.50 22.90 12.24
N ASN A 21 30.94 21.69 12.30
CA ASN A 21 30.63 21.02 13.58
C ASN A 21 31.86 20.46 14.30
N TYR A 22 32.87 20.00 13.54
CA TYR A 22 34.07 19.38 14.08
C TYR A 22 35.35 20.12 13.67
N TYR A 23 36.29 20.22 14.61
CA TYR A 23 37.61 20.78 14.33
C TYR A 23 38.46 19.77 13.53
N ASN A 24 39.08 20.22 12.43
CA ASN A 24 39.88 19.42 11.49
C ASN A 24 39.12 18.36 10.68
N PHE A 25 37.78 18.45 10.57
CA PHE A 25 37.01 17.65 9.63
C PHE A 25 36.44 18.55 8.53
N ASP A 26 36.47 18.04 7.30
CA ASP A 26 35.79 18.65 6.16
C ASP A 26 34.55 17.83 5.83
N ASP A 27 33.43 18.26 6.40
CA ASP A 27 32.09 17.71 6.19
C ASP A 27 31.30 18.53 5.17
N THR A 28 31.99 19.28 4.30
CA THR A 28 31.34 19.90 3.13
C THR A 28 30.85 18.81 2.16
N TRP A 29 29.83 19.16 1.38
CA TRP A 29 29.27 18.25 0.38
C TRP A 29 30.29 17.94 -0.70
N ASP A 30 30.59 16.65 -0.89
CA ASP A 30 31.45 16.12 -1.94
C ASP A 30 30.74 14.95 -2.63
N GLN A 31 30.42 15.15 -3.91
CA GLN A 31 29.72 14.17 -4.74
C GLN A 31 30.55 12.89 -4.94
N GLU A 32 31.86 13.01 -5.17
CA GLU A 32 32.72 11.85 -5.42
C GLU A 32 32.86 10.99 -4.16
N LYS A 33 32.97 11.65 -2.99
CA LYS A 33 32.96 10.98 -1.69
C LYS A 33 31.65 10.24 -1.45
N PHE A 34 30.51 10.83 -1.80
CA PHE A 34 29.20 10.18 -1.67
C PHE A 34 29.09 8.96 -2.61
N GLU A 35 29.37 9.12 -3.90
CA GLU A 35 29.27 8.06 -4.91
C GLU A 35 30.18 6.86 -4.59
N LYS A 36 31.37 7.12 -4.04
CA LYS A 36 32.30 6.05 -3.65
C LYS A 36 31.80 5.22 -2.46
N ASN A 37 31.08 5.83 -1.53
CA ASN A 37 30.64 5.19 -0.29
C ASN A 37 29.24 4.58 -0.42
N PHE A 38 28.39 5.16 -1.25
CA PHE A 38 27.00 4.71 -1.42
C PHE A 38 26.92 3.39 -2.18
N HIS A 39 26.24 2.41 -1.60
CA HIS A 39 25.93 1.14 -2.26
C HIS A 39 24.63 0.54 -1.71
N ILE A 40 24.06 -0.37 -2.48
CA ILE A 40 22.82 -1.07 -2.16
C ILE A 40 23.10 -2.57 -2.23
N ASP A 41 22.79 -3.28 -1.15
CA ASP A 41 22.90 -4.74 -1.08
C ASP A 41 21.51 -5.36 -0.97
N ILE A 42 21.12 -6.19 -1.92
CA ILE A 42 19.83 -6.88 -1.91
C ILE A 42 19.98 -8.13 -1.04
N VAL A 43 19.22 -8.20 0.05
CA VAL A 43 19.26 -9.30 1.04
C VAL A 43 18.31 -10.42 0.62
N ASN A 44 17.07 -10.06 0.30
CA ASN A 44 16.04 -11.02 -0.10
C ASN A 44 15.05 -10.42 -1.10
N MET A 45 14.55 -11.25 -2.01
CA MET A 45 13.50 -10.90 -2.96
C MET A 45 12.64 -12.13 -3.24
N GLU A 46 11.44 -12.15 -2.66
CA GLU A 46 10.49 -13.27 -2.75
C GLU A 46 9.08 -12.75 -3.00
N GLY A 47 8.48 -13.14 -4.14
CA GLY A 47 7.10 -12.80 -4.48
C GLY A 47 6.83 -11.29 -4.44
N ASP A 48 5.99 -10.87 -3.49
CA ASP A 48 5.59 -9.47 -3.27
C ASP A 48 6.45 -8.76 -2.19
N THR A 49 7.56 -9.35 -1.77
CA THR A 49 8.43 -8.82 -0.70
C THR A 49 9.87 -8.58 -1.19
N LEU A 50 10.46 -7.47 -0.75
CA LEU A 50 11.82 -7.06 -1.07
C LEU A 50 12.50 -6.51 0.20
N GLU A 51 13.69 -7.03 0.49
CA GLU A 51 14.55 -6.60 1.60
C GLU A 51 15.93 -6.23 1.05
N PHE A 52 16.40 -5.02 1.37
CA PHE A 52 17.69 -4.50 0.91
C PHE A 52 18.27 -3.50 1.90
N ASP A 53 19.60 -3.40 1.91
CA ASP A 53 20.37 -2.45 2.71
C ASP A 53 20.81 -1.28 1.84
N MET A 54 20.66 -0.05 2.35
CA MET A 54 21.23 1.17 1.76
C MET A 54 22.32 1.71 2.66
N VAL A 55 23.57 1.65 2.20
CA VAL A 55 24.74 2.08 2.99
C VAL A 55 25.27 3.40 2.46
N GLY A 56 25.64 4.32 3.35
CA GLY A 56 26.22 5.62 2.98
C GLY A 56 25.21 6.73 2.67
N ILE A 57 23.95 6.58 3.10
CA ILE A 57 22.89 7.57 2.95
C ILE A 57 22.47 8.16 4.30
N ASP A 58 22.08 9.44 4.31
CA ASP A 58 21.53 10.08 5.51
C ASP A 58 20.07 9.66 5.79
N ALA A 59 19.70 9.69 7.07
CA ALA A 59 18.37 9.33 7.55
C ALA A 59 17.25 10.20 6.93
N ALA A 60 17.52 11.47 6.60
CA ALA A 60 16.54 12.35 5.98
C ALA A 60 16.12 11.85 4.59
N VAL A 61 17.07 11.36 3.79
CA VAL A 61 16.80 10.86 2.43
C VAL A 61 16.13 9.48 2.50
N ALA A 62 16.62 8.59 3.37
CA ALA A 62 15.97 7.28 3.58
C ALA A 62 14.51 7.42 4.05
N ASN A 63 14.23 8.34 4.97
CA ASN A 63 12.86 8.62 5.42
C ASN A 63 12.01 9.28 4.32
N THR A 64 12.62 10.02 3.40
CA THR A 64 11.92 10.57 2.23
C THR A 64 11.41 9.44 1.33
N PHE A 65 12.24 8.45 1.00
CA PHE A 65 11.77 7.28 0.24
C PHE A 65 10.64 6.53 0.94
N ARG A 66 10.76 6.31 2.26
CA ARG A 66 9.69 5.69 3.06
C ARG A 66 8.37 6.47 2.95
N ARG A 67 8.41 7.81 2.97
CA ARG A 67 7.21 8.65 2.86
C ARG A 67 6.60 8.59 1.46
N ILE A 68 7.44 8.64 0.42
CA ILE A 68 6.99 8.54 -0.98
C ILE A 68 6.27 7.21 -1.21
N LEU A 69 6.89 6.10 -0.79
CA LEU A 69 6.31 4.75 -0.95
C LEU A 69 4.96 4.59 -0.23
N LEU A 70 4.74 5.29 0.88
CA LEU A 70 3.50 5.19 1.65
C LEU A 70 2.38 6.10 1.14
N ALA A 71 2.70 7.23 0.53
CA ALA A 71 1.70 8.29 0.32
C ALA A 71 1.69 8.91 -1.08
N GLU A 72 2.77 8.80 -1.85
CA GLU A 72 2.90 9.49 -3.14
C GLU A 72 2.95 8.55 -4.35
N VAL A 73 3.13 7.25 -4.14
CA VAL A 73 3.03 6.26 -5.22
C VAL A 73 1.55 6.06 -5.58
N PRO A 74 1.10 6.45 -6.78
CA PRO A 74 -0.29 6.32 -7.17
C PRO A 74 -0.66 4.85 -7.38
N THR A 75 -1.89 4.49 -7.01
CA THR A 75 -2.49 3.16 -7.23
C THR A 75 -3.94 3.32 -7.68
N VAL A 76 -4.49 2.28 -8.32
CA VAL A 76 -5.89 2.25 -8.75
C VAL A 76 -6.73 1.56 -7.67
N ALA A 77 -7.79 2.24 -7.22
CA ALA A 77 -8.72 1.74 -6.21
C ALA A 77 -10.16 2.13 -6.55
N VAL A 78 -11.13 1.46 -5.91
CA VAL A 78 -12.56 1.75 -6.12
C VAL A 78 -12.96 3.00 -5.35
N GLU A 79 -13.38 4.04 -6.07
CA GLU A 79 -13.88 5.29 -5.46
C GLU A 79 -15.42 5.41 -5.49
N LYS A 80 -16.04 5.02 -6.60
CA LYS A 80 -17.50 5.12 -6.81
C LYS A 80 -18.13 3.73 -6.83
N VAL A 81 -19.20 3.56 -6.05
CA VAL A 81 -19.99 2.32 -6.02
C VAL A 81 -21.45 2.67 -6.32
N LEU A 82 -21.95 2.16 -7.44
CA LEU A 82 -23.35 2.30 -7.83
C LEU A 82 -24.11 1.07 -7.34
N VAL A 83 -24.96 1.25 -6.33
CA VAL A 83 -25.70 0.15 -5.70
C VAL A 83 -27.06 -0.02 -6.36
N TYR A 84 -27.31 -1.19 -6.91
CA TYR A 84 -28.62 -1.60 -7.40
C TYR A 84 -29.19 -2.70 -6.48
N ASN A 85 -30.14 -2.32 -5.61
CA ASN A 85 -30.90 -3.23 -4.77
C ASN A 85 -30.05 -4.12 -3.82
N ASN A 86 -29.31 -3.50 -2.89
CA ASN A 86 -28.69 -4.25 -1.79
C ASN A 86 -29.76 -4.65 -0.76
N THR A 87 -30.00 -5.95 -0.63
CA THR A 87 -30.91 -6.55 0.36
C THR A 87 -30.16 -7.37 1.41
N SER A 88 -28.84 -7.25 1.45
CA SER A 88 -28.01 -7.89 2.47
C SER A 88 -28.15 -7.19 3.82
N ILE A 89 -27.59 -7.81 4.86
CA ILE A 89 -27.56 -7.23 6.21
C ILE A 89 -26.53 -6.10 6.31
N ILE A 90 -25.53 -6.08 5.42
CA ILE A 90 -24.45 -5.09 5.42
C ILE A 90 -24.99 -3.79 4.81
N GLN A 91 -24.81 -2.68 5.52
CA GLN A 91 -25.18 -1.35 5.05
C GLN A 91 -24.37 -0.95 3.81
N ASP A 92 -24.98 -0.15 2.94
CA ASP A 92 -24.39 0.27 1.66
C ASP A 92 -23.05 0.99 1.87
N GLU A 93 -22.95 1.86 2.87
CA GLU A 93 -21.75 2.63 3.17
C GLU A 93 -20.60 1.72 3.62
N ILE A 94 -20.92 0.70 4.43
CA ILE A 94 -19.95 -0.27 4.93
C ILE A 94 -19.50 -1.20 3.80
N LEU A 95 -20.42 -1.61 2.93
CA LEU A 95 -20.10 -2.41 1.75
C LEU A 95 -19.17 -1.65 0.81
N ALA A 96 -19.51 -0.40 0.47
CA ALA A 96 -18.69 0.44 -0.39
C ALA A 96 -17.29 0.70 0.19
N HIS A 97 -17.20 1.00 1.49
CA HIS A 97 -15.91 1.18 2.16
C HIS A 97 -15.04 -0.08 2.09
N ARG A 98 -15.64 -1.27 2.25
CA ARG A 98 -14.89 -2.53 2.11
C ARG A 98 -14.42 -2.79 0.68
N LEU A 99 -15.24 -2.48 -0.31
CA LEU A 99 -14.87 -2.59 -1.73
C LEU A 99 -13.72 -1.63 -2.09
N GLY A 100 -13.70 -0.42 -1.51
CA GLY A 100 -12.63 0.55 -1.69
C GLY A 100 -11.25 0.09 -1.20
N LEU A 101 -11.19 -0.86 -0.26
CA LEU A 101 -9.94 -1.38 0.31
C LEU A 101 -9.41 -2.63 -0.41
N ILE A 102 -10.10 -3.12 -1.45
CA ILE A 102 -9.64 -4.27 -2.22
C ILE A 102 -8.58 -3.79 -3.22
N PRO A 103 -7.34 -4.33 -3.18
CA PRO A 103 -6.31 -3.94 -4.12
C PRO A 103 -6.63 -4.46 -5.52
N ILE A 104 -6.62 -3.58 -6.52
CA ILE A 104 -6.88 -3.93 -7.91
C ILE A 104 -5.56 -4.17 -8.63
N ARG A 105 -5.46 -5.31 -9.34
CA ARG A 105 -4.29 -5.64 -10.17
C ARG A 105 -4.35 -4.92 -11.52
N ALA A 106 -4.19 -3.60 -11.50
CA ALA A 106 -4.06 -2.75 -12.68
C ALA A 106 -2.77 -1.93 -12.57
N ASP A 107 -2.06 -1.74 -13.69
CA ASP A 107 -0.86 -0.91 -13.71
C ASP A 107 -1.26 0.57 -13.76
N PRO A 108 -1.06 1.36 -12.68
CA PRO A 108 -1.52 2.75 -12.61
C PRO A 108 -0.85 3.64 -13.66
N ARG A 109 0.29 3.23 -14.23
CA ARG A 109 1.03 4.02 -15.22
C ARG A 109 0.35 4.07 -16.60
N LEU A 110 -0.64 3.21 -16.83
CA LEU A 110 -1.40 3.15 -18.07
C LEU A 110 -2.64 4.06 -18.03
N PHE A 111 -2.94 4.65 -16.88
CA PHE A 111 -4.14 5.47 -16.66
C PHE A 111 -3.75 6.92 -16.41
N GLU A 112 -4.62 7.83 -16.84
CA GLU A 112 -4.51 9.25 -16.50
C GLU A 112 -5.35 9.56 -15.26
N PHE A 113 -4.98 10.62 -14.54
CA PHE A 113 -5.83 11.10 -13.45
C PHE A 113 -7.12 11.67 -14.02
N ARG A 114 -8.24 11.24 -13.44
CA ARG A 114 -9.55 11.75 -13.83
C ARG A 114 -9.66 13.25 -13.55
N ASN A 115 -10.10 14.00 -14.55
CA ASN A 115 -10.43 15.42 -14.39
C ASN A 115 -11.71 15.57 -13.55
N THR A 116 -11.71 16.52 -12.61
CA THR A 116 -12.85 16.77 -11.71
C THR A 116 -14.15 17.15 -12.43
N ASP A 117 -14.05 17.62 -13.68
CA ASP A 117 -15.15 18.16 -14.48
C ASP A 117 -15.72 17.14 -15.50
N GLU A 118 -15.11 15.95 -15.61
CA GLU A 118 -15.50 14.94 -16.59
C GLU A 118 -16.50 13.92 -16.01
N GLY A 119 -17.58 13.68 -16.76
CA GLY A 119 -18.78 12.90 -16.44
C GLY A 119 -18.55 11.42 -16.09
N ASP A 120 -19.09 10.45 -16.83
CA ASP A 120 -19.13 9.03 -16.42
C ASP A 120 -17.78 8.26 -16.50
N GLY A 121 -16.65 8.95 -16.63
CA GLY A 121 -15.32 8.37 -16.84
C GLY A 121 -15.12 7.87 -18.28
N THR A 122 -13.87 7.78 -18.71
CA THR A 122 -13.48 7.33 -20.05
C THR A 122 -12.62 6.06 -19.97
N GLU A 123 -12.45 5.38 -21.10
CA GLU A 123 -11.62 4.16 -21.19
C GLU A 123 -10.16 4.38 -20.76
N ILE A 124 -9.70 5.64 -20.68
CA ILE A 124 -8.32 6.03 -20.37
C ILE A 124 -8.14 6.27 -18.86
N ASP A 125 -9.21 6.60 -18.13
CA ASP A 125 -9.16 7.06 -16.74
C ASP A 125 -9.85 6.14 -15.74
N THR A 126 -10.71 5.21 -16.19
CA THR A 126 -11.54 4.41 -15.28
C THR A 126 -11.57 2.92 -15.61
N LEU A 127 -11.79 2.11 -14.57
CA LEU A 127 -12.08 0.68 -14.65
C LEU A 127 -13.44 0.41 -14.02
N GLN A 128 -14.24 -0.45 -14.67
CA GLN A 128 -15.56 -0.84 -14.20
C GLN A 128 -15.60 -2.32 -13.83
N PHE A 129 -16.14 -2.60 -12.65
CA PHE A 129 -16.39 -3.95 -12.15
C PHE A 129 -17.87 -4.10 -11.79
N GLU A 130 -18.44 -5.29 -11.96
CA GLU A 130 -19.82 -5.61 -11.59
C GLU A 130 -19.84 -6.73 -10.53
N LEU A 131 -20.52 -6.50 -9.41
CA LEU A 131 -20.77 -7.50 -8.38
C LEU A 131 -22.25 -7.82 -8.31
N ASN A 132 -22.64 -9.02 -8.75
CA ASN A 132 -24.02 -9.47 -8.77
C ASN A 132 -24.14 -10.88 -8.17
N VAL A 133 -24.62 -10.97 -6.94
CA VAL A 133 -24.73 -12.24 -6.21
C VAL A 133 -26.12 -12.39 -5.60
N LYS A 134 -26.76 -13.53 -5.87
CA LYS A 134 -28.03 -13.95 -5.26
C LYS A 134 -27.82 -15.22 -4.43
N CYS A 135 -28.06 -15.11 -3.13
CA CYS A 135 -28.07 -16.27 -2.23
C CYS A 135 -29.37 -17.07 -2.43
N THR A 136 -29.26 -18.39 -2.54
CA THR A 136 -30.43 -19.29 -2.67
C THR A 136 -30.29 -20.50 -1.77
N ARG A 137 -31.41 -21.10 -1.38
CA ARG A 137 -31.41 -22.33 -0.59
C ARG A 137 -31.07 -23.52 -1.49
N ASN A 138 -30.14 -24.37 -1.05
CA ASN A 138 -29.75 -25.57 -1.78
C ASN A 138 -30.90 -26.61 -1.77
N PRO A 139 -31.46 -26.99 -2.92
CA PRO A 139 -32.53 -27.98 -2.97
C PRO A 139 -32.09 -29.40 -2.59
N ARG A 140 -30.78 -29.68 -2.65
CA ARG A 140 -30.19 -31.00 -2.38
C ARG A 140 -29.67 -31.17 -0.96
N ALA A 141 -29.81 -30.15 -0.11
CA ALA A 141 -29.34 -30.22 1.26
C ALA A 141 -30.07 -31.32 2.04
N SER A 142 -29.34 -32.05 2.88
CA SER A 142 -29.95 -33.00 3.81
C SER A 142 -30.94 -32.28 4.73
N LYS A 143 -32.03 -32.96 5.11
CA LYS A 143 -33.04 -32.38 6.02
C LYS A 143 -32.48 -32.11 7.43
N ASP A 144 -31.42 -32.83 7.79
CA ASP A 144 -30.79 -32.79 9.11
C ASP A 144 -29.50 -31.97 9.13
N SER A 145 -29.03 -31.46 7.97
CA SER A 145 -27.81 -30.67 7.90
C SER A 145 -28.01 -29.31 8.57
N SER A 146 -27.09 -28.94 9.48
CA SER A 146 -27.06 -27.62 10.11
C SER A 146 -25.97 -26.71 9.54
N ASP A 147 -25.11 -27.23 8.66
CA ASP A 147 -24.01 -26.46 8.07
C ASP A 147 -24.53 -25.49 7.00
N PRO A 148 -24.30 -24.16 7.14
CA PRO A 148 -24.63 -23.19 6.11
C PRO A 148 -24.00 -23.49 4.74
N ASN A 149 -22.84 -24.15 4.70
CA ASN A 149 -22.18 -24.56 3.45
C ASN A 149 -23.01 -25.57 2.65
N GLU A 150 -23.77 -26.43 3.33
CA GLU A 150 -24.63 -27.41 2.68
C GLU A 150 -26.01 -26.82 2.36
N LEU A 151 -26.52 -25.98 3.27
CA LEU A 151 -27.88 -25.42 3.21
C LEU A 151 -28.05 -24.29 2.17
N TYR A 152 -27.02 -23.47 1.95
CA TYR A 152 -27.13 -22.26 1.13
C TYR A 152 -26.05 -22.19 0.05
N LEU A 153 -26.46 -21.70 -1.13
CA LEU A 153 -25.58 -21.40 -2.25
C LEU A 153 -25.31 -19.89 -2.27
N ASN A 154 -24.05 -19.51 -2.53
CA ASN A 154 -23.61 -18.11 -2.63
C ASN A 154 -23.88 -17.25 -1.38
N TYR A 155 -23.91 -17.88 -0.19
CA TYR A 155 -24.13 -17.16 1.06
C TYR A 155 -22.86 -16.41 1.53
N LYS A 156 -21.69 -16.79 1.03
CA LYS A 156 -20.42 -16.06 1.17
C LYS A 156 -20.07 -15.42 -0.17
N VAL A 157 -19.81 -14.12 -0.14
CA VAL A 157 -19.32 -13.35 -1.28
C VAL A 157 -17.82 -13.19 -1.12
N TYR A 158 -17.06 -13.58 -2.14
CA TYR A 158 -15.60 -13.46 -2.20
C TYR A 158 -15.21 -12.44 -3.27
N THR A 159 -13.98 -11.93 -3.16
CA THR A 159 -13.34 -11.05 -4.15
C THR A 159 -12.59 -11.85 -5.20
#